data_AF-A0A968QD34-F1
#
_entry.id   AF-A0A968QD34-F1
#
_cell.length_a   1.000
_cell.length_b   1.000
_cell.length_c   1.000
_cell.angle_alpha   90.00
_cell.angle_beta   90.00
_cell.angle_gamma   90.00
#
_symmetry.space_group_name_H-M   'P 1'
#
loop_
_entity.id
_entity.type
_entity.pdbx_description
1 polymer ?
#
loop_
_entity_poly.entity_id
_entity_poly.type
_entity_poly.pdbx_seq_one_letter_code
_entity_poly.pdbx_strand_id
1 'polypeptide(L)'
;MISQLIEQAQAFLIMQQDSVLFVARENDETFIKQIDLPSLIEAISQSNFQSDWYINPLLRLHHISKREGRTTIISSILPSTYLLKFESFCLGVPLPGAIIVHCQRQLWVYAYKGELDLDSTLYHYPLPNIDLNGKVCWGNVALSRDNPGSMWNAFVTSQFNQDYDNNKSQAHPYNIVSQLKEVAEGLSMAYPELDLVSTNLTLAALAQTNSQQSTNF
;
A
#
# COMPACT_ATOMS: atom_id res chain seq x y z
N MET A 1 21.40 -15.78 -2.98
CA MET A 1 20.44 -15.26 -3.97
C MET A 1 20.92 -13.93 -4.57
N ILE A 2 21.14 -12.86 -3.78
CA ILE A 2 21.66 -11.57 -4.30
C ILE A 2 23.03 -11.70 -4.97
N SER A 3 23.98 -12.43 -4.36
CA SER A 3 25.34 -12.58 -4.94
C SER A 3 25.34 -13.30 -6.29
N GLN A 4 24.47 -14.30 -6.49
CA GLN A 4 24.32 -15.00 -7.77
C GLN A 4 23.65 -14.12 -8.84
N LEU A 5 22.69 -13.29 -8.45
CA LEU A 5 22.09 -12.28 -9.35
C LEU A 5 23.13 -11.26 -9.82
N ILE A 6 24.02 -10.83 -8.92
CA ILE A 6 25.13 -9.93 -9.27
C ILE A 6 26.08 -10.62 -10.27
N GLU A 7 26.43 -11.89 -10.06
CA GLU A 7 27.33 -12.62 -10.98
C GLU A 7 26.73 -12.83 -12.38
N GLN A 8 25.41 -12.91 -12.50
CA GLN A 8 24.69 -13.12 -13.75
C GLN A 8 24.24 -11.83 -14.44
N ALA A 9 24.35 -10.68 -13.77
CA ALA A 9 23.87 -9.41 -14.29
C ALA A 9 24.74 -8.95 -15.48
N GLN A 10 24.08 -8.63 -16.58
CA GLN A 10 24.72 -8.04 -17.76
C GLN A 10 24.93 -6.53 -17.60
N ALA A 11 24.22 -5.89 -16.67
CA ALA A 11 24.38 -4.48 -16.37
C ALA A 11 24.00 -4.11 -14.93
N PHE A 12 24.53 -2.98 -14.45
CA PHE A 12 24.30 -2.39 -13.14
C PHE A 12 24.03 -0.90 -13.26
N LEU A 13 23.21 -0.38 -12.36
CA LEU A 13 23.10 1.05 -12.07
C LEU A 13 23.68 1.29 -10.67
N ILE A 14 24.74 2.09 -10.59
CA ILE A 14 25.39 2.46 -9.33
C ILE A 14 25.02 3.91 -9.03
N MET A 15 24.20 4.10 -8.00
CA MET A 15 23.75 5.44 -7.57
C MET A 15 24.90 6.20 -6.89
N GLN A 16 25.14 7.41 -7.35
CA GLN A 16 25.99 8.41 -6.71
C GLN A 16 25.13 9.61 -6.31
N GLN A 17 25.72 10.58 -5.62
CA GLN A 17 24.97 11.70 -5.02
C GLN A 17 24.14 12.48 -6.05
N ASP A 18 24.73 12.78 -7.22
CA ASP A 18 24.08 13.58 -8.29
C ASP A 18 24.07 12.87 -9.67
N SER A 19 24.46 11.60 -9.71
CA SER A 19 24.55 10.85 -10.97
C SER A 19 24.41 9.35 -10.75
N VAL A 20 24.29 8.60 -11.83
CA VAL A 20 24.24 7.15 -11.85
C VAL A 20 25.27 6.64 -12.84
N LEU A 21 26.09 5.69 -12.42
CA LEU A 21 26.96 4.96 -13.33
C LEU A 21 26.20 3.75 -13.86
N PHE A 22 25.94 3.74 -15.16
CA PHE A 22 25.52 2.54 -15.87
C PHE A 22 26.76 1.75 -16.28
N VAL A 23 26.88 0.55 -15.74
CA VAL A 23 27.97 -0.39 -16.05
C VAL A 23 27.35 -1.57 -16.77
N ALA A 24 27.70 -1.82 -18.02
CA ALA A 24 27.20 -2.95 -18.80
C ALA A 24 28.35 -3.79 -19.34
N ARG A 25 28.11 -5.08 -19.51
CA ARG A 25 29.03 -6.00 -20.16
C ARG A 25 28.40 -6.51 -21.46
N GLU A 26 29.02 -6.19 -22.57
CA GLU A 26 28.61 -6.67 -23.90
C GLU A 26 29.84 -7.22 -24.61
N ASN A 27 29.75 -8.45 -25.14
CA ASN A 27 30.84 -9.11 -25.89
C ASN A 27 32.20 -9.11 -25.16
N ASP A 28 32.21 -9.44 -23.86
CA ASP A 28 33.38 -9.40 -22.97
C ASP A 28 34.00 -8.02 -22.72
N GLU A 29 33.45 -6.96 -23.30
CA GLU A 29 33.84 -5.58 -23.03
C GLU A 29 32.95 -4.94 -21.95
N THR A 30 33.54 -4.10 -21.10
CA THR A 30 32.83 -3.35 -20.07
C THR A 30 32.61 -1.92 -20.53
N PHE A 31 31.35 -1.54 -20.65
CA PHE A 31 30.92 -0.18 -20.95
C PHE A 31 30.53 0.54 -19.66
N ILE A 32 31.08 1.73 -19.45
CA ILE A 32 30.76 2.57 -18.30
C ILE A 32 30.28 3.91 -18.81
N LYS A 33 29.04 4.28 -18.45
CA LYS A 33 28.46 5.58 -18.78
C LYS A 33 27.94 6.25 -17.53
N GLN A 34 28.40 7.46 -17.27
CA GLN A 34 27.81 8.31 -16.25
C GLN A 34 26.60 9.03 -16.84
N ILE A 35 25.49 9.00 -16.09
CA ILE A 35 24.23 9.65 -16.43
C ILE A 35 23.93 10.57 -15.26
N ASP A 36 23.75 11.87 -15.48
CA ASP A 36 23.30 12.76 -14.41
C ASP A 36 21.90 12.36 -13.94
N LEU A 37 21.63 12.55 -12.65
CA LEU A 37 20.39 12.09 -12.05
C LEU A 37 19.14 12.76 -12.68
N PRO A 38 19.14 14.07 -12.99
CA PRO A 38 18.04 14.70 -13.72
C PRO A 38 17.72 14.04 -15.06
N SER A 39 18.73 13.79 -15.91
CA SER A 39 18.53 13.15 -17.22
C SER A 39 18.01 11.71 -17.08
N LEU A 40 18.50 10.95 -16.10
CA LEU A 40 17.99 9.61 -15.84
C LEU A 40 16.52 9.65 -15.39
N ILE A 41 16.19 10.55 -14.47
CA ILE A 41 14.82 10.75 -14.00
C ILE A 41 13.92 11.12 -15.17
N GLU A 42 14.35 12.04 -16.04
CA GLU A 42 13.59 12.43 -17.22
C GLU A 42 13.35 11.24 -18.14
N ALA A 43 14.40 10.49 -18.50
CA ALA A 43 14.30 9.33 -19.38
C ALA A 43 13.34 8.25 -18.84
N ILE A 44 13.44 7.93 -17.55
CA ILE A 44 12.55 6.95 -16.89
C ILE A 44 11.13 7.52 -16.78
N SER A 45 10.99 8.82 -16.55
CA SER A 45 9.70 9.48 -16.37
C SER A 45 8.84 9.57 -17.63
N GLN A 46 9.43 9.46 -18.83
CA GLN A 46 8.69 9.56 -20.09
C GLN A 46 7.94 8.29 -20.49
N SER A 47 8.16 7.17 -19.80
CA SER A 47 7.56 5.88 -20.17
C SER A 47 6.51 5.40 -19.15
N ASN A 48 5.53 4.64 -19.66
CA ASN A 48 4.74 3.77 -18.80
C ASN A 48 5.70 2.70 -18.24
N PHE A 49 5.64 2.44 -16.94
CA PHE A 49 6.45 1.41 -16.33
C PHE A 49 5.66 0.66 -15.26
N GLN A 50 6.12 -0.53 -14.94
CA GLN A 50 5.61 -1.34 -13.85
C GLN A 50 6.81 -2.02 -13.20
N SER A 51 6.99 -1.84 -11.89
CA SER A 51 8.01 -2.57 -11.14
C SER A 51 7.55 -3.99 -10.88
N ASP A 52 8.49 -4.90 -10.66
CA ASP A 52 8.19 -6.13 -9.94
C ASP A 52 7.80 -5.82 -8.48
N TRP A 53 7.31 -6.82 -7.77
CA TRP A 53 7.06 -6.71 -6.34
C TRP A 53 8.38 -6.70 -5.58
N TYR A 54 8.65 -5.62 -4.86
CA TYR A 54 9.76 -5.59 -3.92
C TYR A 54 9.29 -6.13 -2.58
N ILE A 55 9.86 -7.27 -2.17
CA ILE A 55 9.69 -7.81 -0.83
C ILE A 55 10.94 -7.38 -0.05
N ASN A 56 10.82 -6.35 0.79
CA ASN A 56 11.86 -6.01 1.75
C ASN A 56 12.00 -7.19 2.75
N PRO A 57 13.21 -7.57 3.19
CA PRO A 57 13.40 -8.59 4.23
C PRO A 57 12.68 -8.32 5.57
N LEU A 58 12.16 -7.11 5.80
CA LEU A 58 11.30 -6.73 6.93
C LEU A 58 9.80 -6.61 6.56
N LEU A 59 9.35 -7.35 5.54
CA LEU A 59 7.94 -7.51 5.11
C LEU A 59 7.21 -6.23 4.65
N ARG A 60 7.96 -5.26 4.11
CA ARG A 60 7.36 -4.16 3.34
C ARG A 60 7.31 -4.55 1.88
N LEU A 61 6.13 -5.04 1.49
CA LEU A 61 5.78 -5.30 0.12
C LEU A 61 5.50 -3.96 -0.57
N HIS A 62 6.13 -3.73 -1.71
CA HIS A 62 6.03 -2.46 -2.43
C HIS A 62 5.97 -2.72 -3.94
N HIS A 63 5.06 -2.04 -4.62
CA HIS A 63 4.92 -2.06 -6.07
C HIS A 63 4.61 -0.66 -6.58
N ILE A 64 5.21 -0.30 -7.72
CA ILE A 64 5.00 1.00 -8.36
C ILE A 64 4.68 0.76 -9.83
N SER A 65 3.64 1.41 -10.31
CA SER A 65 3.34 1.47 -11.74
C SER A 65 3.05 2.90 -12.16
N LYS A 66 3.50 3.30 -13.33
CA LYS A 66 3.13 4.55 -13.98
C LYS A 66 2.42 4.25 -15.30
N ARG A 67 1.21 4.79 -15.47
CA ARG A 67 0.43 4.68 -16.70
C ARG A 67 -0.28 5.97 -17.01
N GLU A 68 -0.18 6.45 -18.25
CA GLU A 68 -0.86 7.66 -18.73
C GLU A 68 -0.63 8.88 -17.81
N GLY A 69 0.60 9.03 -17.31
CA GLY A 69 0.98 10.11 -16.39
C GLY A 69 0.51 9.94 -14.94
N ARG A 70 -0.19 8.85 -14.59
CA ARG A 70 -0.61 8.51 -13.22
C ARG A 70 0.34 7.50 -12.61
N THR A 71 0.81 7.78 -11.40
CA THR A 71 1.61 6.85 -10.61
C THR A 71 0.74 6.20 -9.54
N THR A 72 0.66 4.88 -9.58
CA THR A 72 0.04 4.04 -8.55
C THR A 72 1.13 3.38 -7.73
N ILE A 73 0.99 3.45 -6.41
CA ILE A 73 1.88 2.81 -5.44
C ILE A 73 1.04 1.86 -4.59
N ILE A 74 1.45 0.60 -4.52
CA ILE A 74 0.88 -0.39 -3.59
C ILE A 74 1.93 -0.66 -2.51
N SER A 75 1.55 -0.57 -1.25
CA SER A 75 2.46 -0.80 -0.12
C SER A 75 1.78 -1.56 1.01
N SER A 76 2.52 -2.41 1.71
CA SER A 76 2.05 -3.01 2.97
C SER A 76 2.38 -2.13 4.18
N ILE A 77 1.46 -2.10 5.13
CA ILE A 77 1.60 -1.58 6.49
C ILE A 77 1.48 -2.78 7.44
N LEU A 78 2.38 -2.86 8.41
CA LEU A 78 2.36 -3.93 9.40
C LEU A 78 1.19 -3.74 10.39
N PRO A 79 0.65 -4.82 10.98
CA PRO A 79 -0.29 -4.71 12.09
C PRO A 79 0.24 -3.77 13.18
N SER A 80 -0.61 -2.91 13.70
CA SER A 80 -0.22 -1.87 14.67
C SER A 80 -1.41 -1.39 15.48
N THR A 81 -1.15 -0.91 16.69
CA THR A 81 -2.17 -0.29 17.54
C THR A 81 -2.27 1.20 17.23
N TYR A 82 -3.50 1.67 16.98
CA TYR A 82 -3.79 3.08 16.70
C TYR A 82 -4.75 3.65 17.75
N LEU A 83 -4.55 4.92 18.10
CA LEU A 83 -5.53 5.69 18.86
C LEU A 83 -6.54 6.32 17.89
N LEU A 84 -7.65 5.63 17.68
CA LEU A 84 -8.74 6.07 16.81
C LEU A 84 -9.58 7.12 17.52
N LYS A 85 -9.84 8.24 16.83
CA LYS A 85 -10.62 9.36 17.37
C LYS A 85 -12.01 9.33 16.75
N PHE A 86 -13.03 9.36 17.61
CA PHE A 86 -14.42 9.58 17.24
C PHE A 86 -14.88 10.92 17.84
N GLU A 87 -16.06 11.40 17.46
CA GLU A 87 -16.58 12.69 17.93
C GLU A 87 -16.65 12.79 19.47
N SER A 88 -17.06 11.71 20.14
CA SER A 88 -17.32 11.71 21.59
C SER A 88 -16.39 10.81 22.41
N PHE A 89 -15.48 10.06 21.76
CA PHE A 89 -14.58 9.13 22.45
C PHE A 89 -13.33 8.81 21.62
N CYS A 90 -12.36 8.13 22.24
CA CYS A 90 -11.18 7.58 21.55
C CYS A 90 -11.01 6.10 21.92
N LEU A 91 -10.49 5.29 20.99
CA LEU A 91 -10.22 3.87 21.20
C LEU A 91 -8.78 3.55 20.83
N GLY A 92 -8.04 2.88 21.73
CA GLY A 92 -6.78 2.24 21.38
C GLY A 92 -7.07 0.86 20.81
N VAL A 93 -6.91 0.67 19.50
CA VAL A 93 -7.29 -0.58 18.83
C VAL A 93 -6.09 -1.21 18.13
N PRO A 94 -5.75 -2.48 18.41
CA PRO A 94 -4.85 -3.24 17.56
C PRO A 94 -5.53 -3.52 16.22
N LEU A 95 -5.04 -2.93 15.13
CA LEU A 95 -5.57 -3.13 13.79
C LEU A 95 -4.76 -4.19 13.02
N PRO A 96 -5.39 -4.91 12.06
CA PRO A 96 -4.67 -5.84 11.19
C PRO A 96 -3.68 -5.09 10.29
N GLY A 97 -2.80 -5.84 9.63
CA GLY A 97 -1.95 -5.28 8.59
C GLY A 97 -2.78 -4.73 7.44
N ALA A 98 -2.29 -3.68 6.78
CA ALA A 98 -2.99 -3.03 5.68
C ALA A 98 -2.22 -3.15 4.35
N ILE A 99 -2.94 -3.32 3.25
CA ILE A 99 -2.48 -2.97 1.91
C ILE A 99 -3.06 -1.61 1.57
N ILE A 100 -2.18 -0.64 1.30
CA ILE A 100 -2.57 0.66 0.80
C ILE A 100 -2.28 0.76 -0.69
N VAL A 101 -3.25 1.22 -1.46
CA VAL A 101 -3.10 1.60 -2.87
C VAL A 101 -3.23 3.11 -2.93
N HIS A 102 -2.23 3.79 -3.46
CA HIS A 102 -2.17 5.23 -3.56
C HIS A 102 -2.07 5.63 -5.03
N CYS A 103 -2.97 6.50 -5.46
CA CYS A 103 -2.90 7.14 -6.77
C CYS A 103 -3.35 8.59 -6.64
N GLN A 104 -2.42 9.53 -6.86
CA GLN A 104 -2.68 10.97 -6.70
C GLN A 104 -3.26 11.28 -5.30
N ARG A 105 -4.46 11.84 -5.20
CA ARG A 105 -5.14 12.18 -3.93
C ARG A 105 -6.11 11.10 -3.47
N GLN A 106 -5.99 9.89 -4.00
CA GLN A 106 -6.87 8.76 -3.68
C GLN A 106 -6.08 7.67 -2.95
N LEU A 107 -6.73 7.09 -1.95
CA LEU A 107 -6.19 6.00 -1.14
C LEU A 107 -7.24 4.90 -1.07
N TRP A 108 -6.84 3.67 -1.36
CA TRP A 108 -7.61 2.47 -1.05
C TRP A 108 -6.89 1.66 0.01
N VAL A 109 -7.64 1.04 0.90
CA VAL A 109 -7.12 0.30 2.05
C VAL A 109 -7.83 -1.03 2.17
N TYR A 110 -7.03 -2.09 2.30
CA TYR A 110 -7.50 -3.45 2.52
C TYR A 110 -6.75 -4.07 3.68
N ALA A 111 -7.37 -4.99 4.42
CA ALA A 111 -6.69 -5.80 5.42
C ALA A 111 -6.11 -7.07 4.79
N TYR A 112 -5.04 -7.59 5.40
CA TYR A 112 -4.53 -8.95 5.14
C TYR A 112 -4.38 -9.72 6.45
N LYS A 113 -4.24 -11.05 6.33
CA LYS A 113 -4.04 -11.99 7.43
C LYS A 113 -2.65 -12.58 7.37
N GLY A 114 -2.07 -12.90 8.52
CA GLY A 114 -0.79 -13.59 8.61
C GLY A 114 0.33 -13.00 7.74
N GLU A 115 1.06 -13.89 7.07
CA GLU A 115 2.10 -13.52 6.09
C GLU A 115 1.47 -13.17 4.74
N LEU A 116 2.07 -12.18 4.08
CA LEU A 116 1.56 -11.64 2.82
C LEU A 116 2.35 -12.19 1.64
N ASP A 117 1.64 -12.79 0.70
CA ASP A 117 2.11 -13.18 -0.64
C ASP A 117 1.17 -12.62 -1.73
N LEU A 118 1.47 -12.91 -3.00
CA LEU A 118 0.69 -12.37 -4.12
C LEU A 118 -0.71 -12.99 -4.24
N ASP A 119 -0.90 -14.21 -3.75
CA ASP A 119 -2.18 -14.93 -3.82
C ASP A 119 -3.05 -14.69 -2.58
N SER A 120 -2.50 -13.96 -1.60
CA SER A 120 -3.17 -13.61 -0.36
C SER A 120 -4.47 -12.88 -0.64
N THR A 121 -5.54 -13.43 -0.05
CA THR A 121 -6.86 -12.81 -0.07
C THR A 121 -6.85 -11.53 0.74
N LEU A 122 -7.49 -10.49 0.20
CA LEU A 122 -7.66 -9.22 0.84
C LEU A 122 -9.05 -9.13 1.48
N TYR A 123 -9.12 -8.33 2.52
CA TYR A 123 -10.30 -8.16 3.35
C TYR A 123 -10.67 -6.68 3.44
N HIS A 124 -11.93 -6.40 3.71
CA HIS A 124 -12.35 -5.03 4.03
C HIS A 124 -11.59 -4.58 5.29
N TYR A 125 -10.97 -3.41 5.22
CA TYR A 125 -10.23 -2.90 6.36
C TYR A 125 -11.22 -2.48 7.47
N PRO A 126 -10.99 -2.86 8.74
CA PRO A 126 -11.99 -2.75 9.80
C PRO A 126 -12.07 -1.35 10.40
N LEU A 127 -12.25 -0.33 9.57
CA LEU A 127 -12.47 1.06 9.99
C LEU A 127 -13.63 1.69 9.22
N PRO A 128 -14.37 2.65 9.81
CA PRO A 128 -15.29 3.51 9.06
C PRO A 128 -14.58 4.33 7.97
N ASN A 129 -15.34 5.09 7.18
CA ASN A 129 -14.81 5.99 6.14
C ASN A 129 -14.06 5.29 4.99
N ILE A 130 -14.35 4.01 4.78
CA ILE A 130 -13.82 3.22 3.66
C ILE A 130 -15.01 2.61 2.94
N ASP A 131 -15.21 2.90 1.65
CA ASP A 131 -16.34 2.33 0.91
C ASP A 131 -16.16 0.82 0.66
N LEU A 132 -17.15 0.19 0.02
CA LEU A 132 -17.12 -1.24 -0.29
C LEU A 132 -16.00 -1.64 -1.26
N ASN A 133 -15.46 -0.69 -2.02
CA ASN A 133 -14.33 -0.91 -2.92
C ASN A 133 -12.99 -0.65 -2.22
N GLY A 134 -12.98 -0.38 -0.91
CA GLY A 134 -11.77 -0.07 -0.16
C GLY A 134 -11.33 1.39 -0.25
N LYS A 135 -12.08 2.28 -0.94
CA LYS A 135 -11.69 3.68 -1.15
C LYS A 135 -11.94 4.50 0.10
N VAL A 136 -10.94 5.27 0.54
CA VAL A 136 -11.07 6.18 1.68
C VAL A 136 -11.92 7.38 1.29
N CYS A 137 -12.96 7.64 2.08
CA CYS A 137 -13.74 8.87 2.05
C CYS A 137 -13.08 9.91 2.97
N TRP A 138 -12.55 10.98 2.38
CA TRP A 138 -11.85 12.03 3.13
C TRP A 138 -12.79 13.04 3.80
N GLY A 139 -14.05 13.11 3.38
CA GLY A 139 -14.97 14.16 3.82
C GLY A 139 -14.33 15.55 3.67
N ASN A 140 -14.19 16.25 4.80
CA ASN A 140 -13.59 17.59 4.87
C ASN A 140 -12.09 17.60 5.23
N VAL A 141 -11.43 16.44 5.29
CA VAL A 141 -10.00 16.34 5.62
C VAL A 141 -9.17 16.97 4.50
N ALA A 142 -8.44 18.04 4.82
CA ALA A 142 -7.55 18.72 3.88
C ALA A 142 -6.26 17.89 3.66
N LEU A 143 -6.17 17.23 2.50
CA LEU A 143 -4.96 16.54 2.06
C LEU A 143 -3.93 17.53 1.51
N SER A 144 -2.81 17.66 2.21
CA SER A 144 -1.66 18.51 1.82
C SER A 144 -0.50 17.74 1.19
N ARG A 145 -0.55 16.40 1.14
CA ARG A 145 0.56 15.54 0.73
C ARG A 145 0.10 14.39 -0.15
N ASP A 146 0.82 14.18 -1.25
CA ASP A 146 0.57 13.14 -2.26
C ASP A 146 1.58 11.99 -2.13
N ASN A 147 1.80 11.49 -0.91
CA ASN A 147 2.58 10.25 -0.72
C ASN A 147 1.82 9.24 0.15
N PRO A 148 1.99 7.93 -0.10
CA PRO A 148 1.20 6.88 0.53
C PRO A 148 1.26 6.90 2.07
N GLY A 149 2.45 7.06 2.65
CA GLY A 149 2.64 7.05 4.10
C GLY A 149 2.02 8.26 4.80
N SER A 150 2.10 9.44 4.20
CA SER A 150 1.46 10.64 4.74
C SER A 150 -0.06 10.57 4.64
N MET A 151 -0.60 10.03 3.55
CA MET A 151 -2.04 9.82 3.41
C MET A 151 -2.54 8.76 4.39
N TRP A 152 -1.85 7.63 4.53
CA TRP A 152 -2.16 6.63 5.55
C TRP A 152 -2.21 7.26 6.94
N ASN A 153 -1.17 8.02 7.33
CA ASN A 153 -1.13 8.71 8.61
C ASN A 153 -2.28 9.71 8.77
N ALA A 154 -2.59 10.50 7.74
CA ALA A 154 -3.72 11.44 7.76
C ALA A 154 -5.06 10.73 7.96
N PHE A 155 -5.24 9.55 7.35
CA PHE A 155 -6.44 8.74 7.50
C PHE A 155 -6.59 8.19 8.93
N VAL A 156 -5.59 7.45 9.44
CA VAL A 156 -5.70 6.81 10.77
C VAL A 156 -5.68 7.79 11.94
N THR A 157 -5.22 9.03 11.72
CA THR A 157 -5.25 10.10 12.74
C THR A 157 -6.44 11.04 12.59
N SER A 158 -7.28 10.84 11.57
CA SER A 158 -8.51 11.62 11.36
C SER A 158 -9.57 11.29 12.42
N GLN A 159 -10.58 12.15 12.49
CA GLN A 159 -11.78 11.87 13.26
C GLN A 159 -12.72 11.00 12.43
N PHE A 160 -13.00 9.79 12.92
CA PHE A 160 -13.96 8.86 12.33
C PHE A 160 -15.39 9.21 12.74
N ASN A 161 -16.32 8.98 11.83
CA ASN A 161 -17.76 8.96 12.09
C ASN A 161 -18.30 7.55 11.74
N GLN A 162 -19.62 7.39 11.63
CA GLN A 162 -20.25 6.11 11.27
C GLN A 162 -20.49 5.93 9.77
N ASP A 163 -19.89 6.77 8.92
CA ASP A 163 -20.05 6.60 7.48
C ASP A 163 -19.33 5.33 7.02
N TYR A 164 -19.99 4.54 6.17
CA TYR A 164 -19.52 3.25 5.67
C TYR A 164 -19.12 2.27 6.79
N ASP A 165 -19.88 2.16 7.88
CA ASP A 165 -19.55 1.30 9.02
C ASP A 165 -20.00 -0.17 8.85
N ASN A 166 -20.70 -0.51 7.76
CA ASN A 166 -21.26 -1.83 7.49
C ASN A 166 -20.33 -2.74 6.66
N ASN A 167 -20.59 -4.05 6.74
CA ASN A 167 -19.95 -5.15 5.98
C ASN A 167 -18.42 -5.28 6.16
N LYS A 168 -17.91 -4.93 7.34
CA LYS A 168 -16.47 -4.97 7.65
C LYS A 168 -16.09 -5.94 8.78
N SER A 169 -17.07 -6.47 9.48
CA SER A 169 -16.94 -7.40 10.60
C SER A 169 -17.95 -8.53 10.42
N GLN A 170 -17.53 -9.77 10.68
CA GLN A 170 -18.41 -10.93 10.71
C GLN A 170 -19.31 -10.91 11.96
N ALA A 171 -18.75 -10.47 13.10
CA ALA A 171 -19.45 -10.38 14.37
C ALA A 171 -20.45 -9.21 14.41
N HIS A 172 -20.11 -8.08 13.78
CA HIS A 172 -20.96 -6.88 13.73
C HIS A 172 -21.16 -6.38 12.28
N PRO A 173 -21.97 -7.08 11.46
CA PRO A 173 -22.12 -6.79 10.04
C PRO A 173 -22.65 -5.39 9.70
N TYR A 174 -23.32 -4.72 10.64
CA TYR A 174 -23.94 -3.41 10.43
C TYR A 174 -23.27 -2.28 11.20
N ASN A 175 -22.20 -2.56 11.96
CA ASN A 175 -21.56 -1.55 12.80
C ASN A 175 -20.14 -1.99 13.21
N ILE A 176 -19.15 -1.66 12.40
CA ILE A 176 -17.73 -1.92 12.71
C ILE A 176 -17.28 -1.23 14.00
N VAL A 177 -17.91 -0.11 14.39
CA VAL A 177 -17.54 0.62 15.61
C VAL A 177 -17.84 -0.19 16.87
N SER A 178 -18.91 -1.01 16.87
CA SER A 178 -19.18 -1.94 17.97
C SER A 178 -18.06 -2.96 18.14
N GLN A 179 -17.62 -3.58 17.04
CA GLN A 179 -16.49 -4.50 17.05
C GLN A 179 -15.20 -3.82 17.52
N LEU A 180 -14.93 -2.59 17.08
CA LEU A 180 -13.73 -1.84 17.50
C LEU A 180 -13.74 -1.56 19.01
N LYS A 181 -14.91 -1.32 19.61
CA LYS A 181 -15.04 -1.18 21.07
C LYS A 181 -14.76 -2.49 21.78
N GLU A 182 -15.35 -3.60 21.32
CA GLU A 182 -15.11 -4.93 21.91
C GLU A 182 -13.62 -5.33 21.83
N VAL A 183 -12.97 -5.05 20.70
CA VAL A 183 -11.53 -5.30 20.54
C VAL A 183 -10.69 -4.40 21.45
N ALA A 184 -11.08 -3.12 21.63
CA ALA A 184 -10.37 -2.18 22.51
C ALA A 184 -10.50 -2.53 24.00
N GLU A 185 -11.65 -3.06 24.42
CA GLU A 185 -11.94 -3.44 25.80
C GLU A 185 -11.40 -4.85 26.14
N GLY A 186 -11.16 -5.66 25.12
CA GLY A 186 -10.61 -7.00 25.26
C GLY A 186 -9.13 -7.04 25.66
N LEU A 187 -8.67 -8.24 26.04
CA LEU A 187 -7.25 -8.51 26.33
C LEU A 187 -6.43 -8.86 25.08
N SER A 188 -7.05 -8.84 23.89
CA SER A 188 -6.39 -9.25 22.65
C SER A 188 -5.36 -8.22 22.21
N MET A 189 -4.16 -8.68 21.88
CA MET A 189 -3.10 -7.85 21.31
C MET A 189 -3.22 -7.67 19.79
N ALA A 190 -4.21 -8.32 19.17
CA ALA A 190 -4.44 -8.32 17.73
C ALA A 190 -5.94 -8.24 17.40
N TYR A 191 -6.26 -7.67 16.24
CA TYR A 191 -7.60 -7.75 15.67
C TYR A 191 -7.96 -9.21 15.33
N PRO A 192 -9.17 -9.71 15.63
CA PRO A 192 -9.54 -11.09 15.33
C PRO A 192 -9.59 -11.35 13.82
N GLU A 193 -8.68 -12.17 13.29
CA GLU A 193 -8.65 -12.46 11.85
C GLU A 193 -9.94 -13.13 11.33
N LEU A 194 -10.59 -13.96 12.17
CA LEU A 194 -11.86 -14.59 11.83
C LEU A 194 -13.00 -13.58 11.64
N ASP A 195 -12.84 -12.37 12.15
CA ASP A 195 -13.83 -11.31 12.02
C ASP A 195 -13.74 -10.54 10.68
N LEU A 196 -12.63 -10.68 9.96
CA LEU A 196 -12.44 -9.98 8.70
C LEU A 196 -13.35 -10.52 7.58
N VAL A 197 -13.97 -9.60 6.84
CA VAL A 197 -14.85 -9.89 5.70
C VAL A 197 -14.04 -9.81 4.40
N SER A 198 -14.07 -10.86 3.58
CA SER A 198 -13.29 -10.93 2.33
C SER A 198 -13.85 -9.98 1.26
N THR A 199 -12.97 -9.36 0.48
CA THR A 199 -13.33 -8.59 -0.72
C THR A 199 -13.38 -9.44 -1.98
N ASN A 200 -12.99 -10.72 -1.90
CA ASN A 200 -12.69 -11.61 -3.04
C ASN A 200 -11.57 -11.09 -3.96
N LEU A 201 -10.80 -10.08 -3.52
CA LEU A 201 -9.60 -9.62 -4.23
C LEU A 201 -8.37 -10.34 -3.70
N THR A 202 -7.37 -10.53 -4.56
CA THR A 202 -6.02 -10.91 -4.16
C THR A 202 -5.05 -9.76 -4.41
N LEU A 203 -3.87 -9.81 -3.80
CA LEU A 203 -2.84 -8.82 -4.04
C LEU A 203 -2.36 -8.81 -5.51
N ALA A 204 -2.22 -9.99 -6.12
CA ALA A 204 -1.93 -10.12 -7.55
C ALA A 204 -2.99 -9.45 -8.42
N ALA A 205 -4.27 -9.66 -8.11
CA ALA A 205 -5.38 -9.03 -8.82
C ALA A 205 -5.30 -7.49 -8.70
N LEU A 206 -5.02 -6.94 -7.51
CA LEU A 206 -4.86 -5.48 -7.34
C LEU A 206 -3.75 -4.87 -8.22
N ALA A 207 -2.61 -5.54 -8.38
CA ALA A 207 -1.57 -5.06 -9.30
C ALA A 207 -2.00 -5.15 -10.77
N GLN A 208 -2.76 -6.18 -11.13
CA GLN A 208 -3.24 -6.39 -12.49
C GLN A 208 -4.39 -5.44 -12.88
N THR A 209 -5.32 -5.13 -11.98
CA THR A 209 -6.44 -4.21 -12.26
C THR A 209 -5.95 -2.79 -12.55
N ASN A 210 -4.94 -2.33 -11.82
CA ASN A 210 -4.23 -1.08 -12.10
C ASN A 210 -3.43 -1.12 -13.42
N SER A 211 -3.20 -2.32 -13.97
CA SER A 211 -2.51 -2.56 -15.23
C SER A 211 -3.46 -2.72 -16.43
N GLN A 212 -4.77 -2.77 -16.24
CA GLN A 212 -5.73 -3.01 -17.34
C GLN A 212 -6.89 -2.02 -17.40
N GLN A 213 -7.12 -1.18 -16.39
CA GLN A 213 -8.24 -0.25 -16.37
C GLN A 213 -7.81 1.22 -16.26
N SER A 214 -7.87 1.92 -17.39
CA SER A 214 -8.01 3.38 -17.46
C SER A 214 -9.47 3.84 -17.26
N THR A 215 -10.37 2.97 -16.78
CA THR A 215 -11.78 3.32 -16.60
C THR A 215 -12.35 2.81 -15.26
N ASN A 216 -12.88 3.77 -14.50
CA ASN A 216 -13.80 3.66 -13.36
C ASN A 216 -13.24 3.18 -11.99
N PHE A 217 -12.54 4.08 -11.31
CA PHE A 217 -12.46 4.14 -9.83
C PHE A 217 -12.84 5.55 -9.32
#